data_AF-A0A1Y2D694-F1
#
_entry.id   AF-A0A1Y2D694-F1
#
_cell.length_a   1.000
_cell.length_b   1.000
_cell.length_c   1.000
_cell.angle_alpha   90.00
_cell.angle_beta   90.00
_cell.angle_gamma   90.00
#
_symmetry.space_group_name_H-M   'P 1'
#
loop_
_entity.id
_entity.type
_entity.pdbx_description
1 polymer ?
#
loop_
_entity_poly.entity_id
_entity_poly.type
_entity_poly.pdbx_seq_one_letter_code
_entity_poly.pdbx_strand_id
1 'polypeptide(L)'
;MCDLYTLNNIYFALSPKSPYPAPKLNIYSSHWAPNVEVVVQGLNTGLQTYGSYRGGDTMEQRVKYVFTHRDLNGKTGIFTFLGIGRKEDPVSKDLGLQARNYTKHRGSEGGNIGWIDYWLSNTAE
;
A
#
# COMPACT_ATOMS: atom_id res chain seq x y z
N MET A 1 -1.86 -10.60 28.05
CA MET A 1 -1.88 -11.72 27.09
C MET A 1 -1.51 -11.13 25.75
N CYS A 2 -0.22 -11.15 25.40
CA CYS A 2 0.29 -10.57 24.16
C CYS A 2 0.36 -11.69 23.12
N ASP A 3 -0.80 -12.09 22.61
CA ASP A 3 -0.85 -12.96 21.45
C ASP A 3 -0.75 -12.09 20.20
N LEU A 4 0.25 -12.36 19.36
CA LEU A 4 0.16 -12.65 17.92
C LEU A 4 1.38 -12.12 17.14
N TYR A 5 2.10 -13.07 16.55
CA TYR A 5 3.05 -12.88 15.46
C TYR A 5 2.48 -11.95 14.39
N THR A 6 2.93 -10.69 14.38
CA THR A 6 2.64 -9.79 13.28
C THR A 6 3.70 -10.00 12.20
N LEU A 7 3.34 -10.81 11.21
CA LEU A 7 4.15 -11.06 10.02
C LEU A 7 4.23 -9.77 9.20
N ASN A 8 5.23 -8.95 9.50
CA ASN A 8 5.72 -7.96 8.55
C ASN A 8 6.66 -8.70 7.60
N ASN A 9 6.37 -8.65 6.31
CA ASN A 9 7.21 -9.29 5.31
C ASN A 9 8.22 -8.29 4.77
N ILE A 10 9.46 -8.72 4.57
CA ILE A 10 10.44 -7.96 3.80
C ILE A 10 10.61 -8.66 2.45
N TYR A 11 10.33 -7.93 1.38
CA TYR A 11 10.59 -8.39 0.02
C TYR A 11 11.88 -7.75 -0.49
N PHE A 12 12.65 -8.50 -1.26
CA PHE A 12 13.88 -8.03 -1.87
C PHE A 12 13.67 -7.97 -3.38
N ALA A 13 13.65 -6.76 -3.93
CA ALA A 13 13.55 -6.55 -5.36
C ALA A 13 14.95 -6.69 -5.99
N LEU A 14 15.02 -7.53 -7.04
CA LEU A 14 16.26 -7.87 -7.73
C LEU A 14 16.36 -7.09 -9.05
N SER A 15 17.56 -6.63 -9.40
CA SER A 15 17.82 -5.97 -10.67
C SER A 15 19.18 -6.41 -11.21
N PRO A 16 19.32 -6.70 -12.52
CA PRO A 16 20.63 -7.00 -13.10
C PRO A 16 21.58 -5.80 -13.07
N LYS A 17 21.06 -4.59 -12.80
CA LYS A 17 21.84 -3.35 -12.70
C LYS A 17 22.39 -3.09 -11.29
N SER A 18 21.96 -3.86 -10.29
CA SER A 18 22.41 -3.73 -8.90
C SER A 18 22.95 -5.06 -8.39
N PRO A 19 24.17 -5.12 -7.87
CA PRO A 19 24.66 -6.32 -7.20
C PRO A 19 23.98 -6.57 -5.85
N TYR A 20 23.23 -5.58 -5.33
CA TYR A 20 22.52 -5.67 -4.05
C TYR A 20 21.00 -5.61 -4.24
N PRO A 21 20.25 -6.50 -3.58
CA PRO A 21 18.79 -6.45 -3.60
C PRO A 21 18.27 -5.22 -2.87
N ALA A 22 17.20 -4.61 -3.37
CA ALA A 22 16.54 -3.49 -2.72
C ALA A 22 15.41 -3.98 -1.79
N PRO A 23 15.44 -3.68 -0.48
CA PRO A 23 14.40 -4.09 0.44
C PRO A 23 13.10 -3.29 0.24
N LYS A 24 11.97 -3.96 0.47
CA LYS A 24 10.63 -3.40 0.58
C LYS A 24 9.95 -4.00 1.81
N LEU A 25 9.62 -3.15 2.79
CA LEU A 25 8.92 -3.53 4.00
C LEU A 25 7.42 -3.52 3.75
N ASN A 26 6.74 -4.64 3.98
CA ASN A 26 5.29 -4.77 3.83
C ASN A 26 4.60 -4.92 5.19
N ILE A 27 3.62 -4.05 5.41
CA ILE A 27 2.82 -3.93 6.63
C ILE A 27 1.40 -4.39 6.33
N TYR A 28 0.91 -5.40 7.04
CA TYR A 28 -0.46 -5.94 6.88
C TYR A 28 -1.47 -5.16 7.71
N SER A 29 -1.90 -4.00 7.20
CA SER A 29 -2.71 -3.02 7.95
C SER A 29 -3.98 -3.59 8.59
N SER A 30 -4.56 -4.66 8.03
CA SER A 30 -5.73 -5.34 8.57
C SER A 30 -5.55 -5.96 9.96
N HIS A 31 -4.31 -6.17 10.42
CA HIS A 31 -4.05 -6.69 11.77
C HIS A 31 -4.23 -5.65 12.87
N TRP A 32 -4.12 -4.36 12.55
CA TRP A 32 -4.14 -3.28 13.55
C TRP A 32 -5.23 -2.25 13.30
N ALA A 33 -5.61 -2.02 12.05
CA ALA A 33 -6.65 -1.07 11.73
C ALA A 33 -8.04 -1.68 12.01
N PRO A 34 -8.96 -0.95 12.64
CA PRO A 34 -10.31 -1.46 12.90
C PRO A 34 -11.17 -1.58 11.63
N ASN A 35 -10.89 -0.77 10.61
CA ASN A 35 -11.59 -0.77 9.33
C ASN A 35 -10.69 -0.20 8.20
N VAL A 36 -11.21 -0.12 6.97
CA VAL A 36 -10.44 0.39 5.82
C VAL A 36 -10.33 1.91 5.87
N GLU A 37 -11.34 2.61 6.39
CA GLU A 37 -11.34 4.07 6.55
C GLU A 37 -10.12 4.55 7.34
N VAL A 38 -9.80 3.93 8.48
CA VAL A 38 -8.62 4.28 9.28
C VAL A 38 -7.31 4.10 8.48
N VAL A 39 -7.22 3.05 7.67
CA VAL A 39 -6.06 2.84 6.79
C VAL A 39 -5.97 3.94 5.75
N VAL A 40 -7.08 4.27 5.10
CA VAL A 40 -7.18 5.32 4.08
C VAL A 40 -6.80 6.69 4.64
N GLN A 41 -7.31 7.03 5.82
CA GLN A 41 -6.97 8.28 6.51
C GLN A 41 -5.49 8.34 6.85
N GLY A 42 -4.92 7.27 7.42
CA GLY A 42 -3.49 7.20 7.71
C GLY A 42 -2.62 7.37 6.47
N LEU A 43 -3.01 6.74 5.35
CA LEU A 43 -2.32 6.90 4.07
C LEU A 43 -2.44 8.33 3.52
N ASN A 44 -3.62 8.94 3.57
CA ASN A 44 -3.82 10.34 3.16
C ASN A 44 -2.93 11.28 3.98
N THR A 45 -2.92 11.16 5.30
CA THR A 45 -2.05 11.95 6.18
C THR A 45 -0.58 11.73 5.83
N GLY A 46 -0.14 10.47 5.71
CA GLY A 46 1.25 10.16 5.35
C GLY A 46 1.66 10.72 3.98
N LEU A 47 0.79 10.66 2.98
CA LEU A 47 1.04 11.23 1.66
C LEU A 47 1.06 12.77 1.67
N GLN A 48 0.25 13.40 2.50
CA GLN A 48 0.30 14.86 2.70
C GLN A 48 1.58 15.29 3.41
N THR A 49 2.07 14.50 4.38
CA THR A 49 3.26 14.83 5.17
C THR A 49 4.56 14.52 4.43
N TYR A 50 4.64 13.38 3.73
CA TYR A 50 5.90 12.86 3.18
C TYR A 50 5.88 12.64 1.66
N GLY A 51 4.72 12.79 1.02
CA GLY A 51 4.55 12.58 -0.42
C GLY A 51 4.42 13.89 -1.19
N SER A 52 4.83 13.88 -2.46
CA SER A 52 4.42 14.91 -3.43
C SER A 52 2.97 14.64 -3.85
N TYR A 53 1.99 14.95 -3.00
CA TYR A 53 0.61 15.01 -3.46
C TYR A 53 0.42 16.23 -4.36
N ARG A 54 0.68 16.07 -5.67
CA ARG A 54 0.63 17.15 -6.67
C ARG A 54 -0.79 17.46 -7.18
N GLY A 55 -1.79 17.39 -6.31
CA GLY A 55 -3.19 17.50 -6.69
C GLY A 55 -3.70 16.26 -7.44
N GLY A 56 -4.96 15.92 -7.22
CA GLY A 56 -5.61 14.71 -7.73
C GLY A 56 -6.65 14.18 -6.75
N ASP A 57 -7.13 12.96 -6.99
CA ASP A 57 -8.04 12.27 -6.07
C ASP A 57 -7.32 11.77 -4.82
N THR A 58 -7.95 11.96 -3.66
CA THR A 58 -7.49 11.45 -2.36
C THR A 58 -7.48 9.93 -2.37
N MET A 59 -6.79 9.31 -1.41
CA MET A 59 -6.84 7.86 -1.21
C MET A 59 -8.28 7.36 -1.09
N GLU A 60 -9.10 8.10 -0.36
CA GLU A 60 -10.49 7.76 -0.13
C GLU A 60 -11.29 7.75 -1.43
N GLN A 61 -11.12 8.78 -2.26
CA GLN A 61 -11.78 8.87 -3.57
C GLN A 61 -11.35 7.72 -4.49
N ARG A 62 -10.06 7.40 -4.54
CA ARG A 62 -9.53 6.29 -5.36
C ARG A 62 -10.03 4.94 -4.89
N VAL A 63 -10.04 4.69 -3.58
CA VAL A 63 -10.54 3.43 -3.03
C VAL A 63 -12.04 3.32 -3.26
N LYS A 64 -12.82 4.39 -3.06
CA LYS A 64 -14.26 4.40 -3.34
C LYS A 64 -14.56 4.17 -4.82
N TYR A 65 -13.73 4.69 -5.73
CA TYR A 65 -13.86 4.46 -7.16
C TYR A 65 -13.69 2.98 -7.54
N VAL A 66 -12.72 2.29 -6.93
CA VAL A 66 -12.45 0.86 -7.23
C VAL A 66 -13.39 -0.07 -6.45
N PHE A 67 -13.73 0.26 -5.21
CA PHE A 67 -14.50 -0.59 -4.29
C PHE A 67 -15.90 -0.02 -4.02
N THR A 68 -16.66 0.23 -5.08
CA THR A 68 -18.01 0.82 -5.01
C THR A 68 -19.04 0.00 -4.22
N HIS A 69 -18.81 -1.30 -4.08
CA HIS A 69 -19.72 -2.25 -3.44
C HIS A 69 -19.41 -2.47 -1.95
N ARG A 70 -18.41 -1.79 -1.39
CA ARG A 70 -17.93 -2.05 -0.03
C ARG A 70 -17.79 -0.75 0.75
N ASP A 71 -18.44 -0.71 1.90
CA ASP A 71 -18.29 0.39 2.85
C ASP A 71 -16.89 0.33 3.50
N LEU A 72 -16.19 1.48 3.51
CA LEU A 72 -14.87 1.62 4.11
C LEU A 72 -14.91 1.50 5.64
N ASN A 73 -16.06 1.82 6.24
CA ASN A 73 -16.25 1.81 7.70
C ASN A 73 -16.64 0.42 8.20
N GLY A 74 -16.95 -0.52 7.30
CA GLY A 74 -17.45 -1.85 7.62
C GLY A 74 -16.37 -2.83 8.11
N LYS A 75 -15.55 -3.37 7.20
CA LYS A 75 -14.57 -4.43 7.49
C LYS A 75 -13.22 -4.17 6.83
N THR A 76 -12.13 -4.59 7.48
CA THR A 76 -10.75 -4.58 6.95
C THR A 76 -10.55 -5.54 5.76
N GLY A 77 -9.43 -5.40 5.03
CA GLY A 77 -9.06 -6.35 3.97
C GLY A 77 -9.44 -5.92 2.55
N ILE A 78 -9.58 -4.61 2.30
CA ILE A 78 -9.41 -4.06 0.94
C ILE A 78 -7.92 -4.05 0.61
N PHE A 79 -7.11 -3.45 1.49
CA PHE A 79 -5.66 -3.53 1.45
C PHE A 79 -5.18 -4.85 2.03
N THR A 80 -4.39 -5.59 1.26
CA THR A 80 -3.70 -6.79 1.72
C THR A 80 -2.42 -6.41 2.48
N PHE A 81 -1.64 -5.48 1.94
CA PHE A 81 -0.50 -4.89 2.64
C PHE A 81 -0.16 -3.51 2.08
N LEU A 82 0.58 -2.74 2.88
CA LEU A 82 1.21 -1.47 2.53
C LEU A 82 2.72 -1.68 2.46
N GLY A 83 3.33 -1.49 1.29
CA GLY A 83 4.75 -1.71 1.04
C GLY A 83 5.52 -0.40 0.95
N ILE A 84 6.64 -0.28 1.66
CA ILE A 84 7.54 0.88 1.59
C ILE A 84 8.91 0.39 1.13
N GLY A 85 9.46 0.97 0.06
CA GLY A 85 10.77 0.60 -0.47
C GLY A 85 11.17 1.46 -1.66
N ARG A 86 12.15 0.99 -2.45
CA ARG A 86 12.53 1.68 -3.70
C ARG A 86 11.35 1.74 -4.67
N LYS A 87 11.22 2.87 -5.36
CA LYS A 87 10.24 3.09 -6.41
C LYS A 87 10.55 2.22 -7.63
N GLU A 88 9.69 1.24 -7.91
CA GLU A 88 9.63 0.37 -9.11
C GLU A 88 10.92 -0.41 -9.46
N ASP A 89 12.03 0.30 -9.69
CA ASP A 89 13.37 -0.22 -9.95
C ASP A 89 14.19 -0.29 -8.65
N PRO A 90 14.81 -1.43 -8.32
CA PRO A 90 15.77 -1.58 -7.22
C PRO A 90 16.92 -0.57 -7.19
N VAL A 91 17.33 -0.02 -8.34
CA VAL A 91 18.38 1.01 -8.38
C VAL A 91 17.86 2.43 -8.20
N SER A 92 16.53 2.63 -8.13
CA SER A 92 15.94 3.95 -7.96
C SER A 92 16.43 4.60 -6.66
N LYS A 93 16.68 5.92 -6.71
CA LYS A 93 16.96 6.69 -5.49
C LYS A 93 15.69 7.08 -4.76
N ASP A 94 14.56 7.05 -5.44
CA ASP A 94 13.26 7.44 -4.90
C ASP A 94 12.64 6.33 -4.05
N LEU A 95 11.88 6.73 -3.04
CA LEU A 95 11.03 5.84 -2.27
C LEU A 95 9.61 5.81 -2.83
N GLY A 96 8.96 4.66 -2.68
CA GLY A 96 7.57 4.45 -3.06
C GLY A 96 6.81 3.80 -1.92
N LEU A 97 5.54 4.18 -1.81
CA LEU A 97 4.54 3.51 -0.99
C LEU A 97 3.60 2.75 -1.94
N GLN A 98 3.44 1.46 -1.74
CA GLN A 98 2.61 0.60 -2.56
C GLN A 98 1.45 0.08 -1.73
N ALA A 99 0.23 0.37 -2.13
CA ALA A 99 -0.96 -0.22 -1.53
C ALA A 99 -1.42 -1.39 -2.42
N ARG A 100 -1.19 -2.63 -1.96
CA ARG A 100 -1.68 -3.82 -2.69
C ARG A 100 -3.09 -4.14 -2.23
N ASN A 101 -3.99 -4.29 -3.20
CA ASN A 101 -5.36 -4.70 -2.96
C ASN A 101 -5.67 -6.07 -3.56
N TYR A 102 -6.58 -6.79 -2.92
CA TYR A 102 -7.13 -8.03 -3.45
C TYR A 102 -8.63 -7.89 -3.63
N THR A 103 -9.09 -7.98 -4.87
CA THR A 103 -10.52 -7.90 -5.19
C THR A 103 -11.01 -9.27 -5.64
N LYS A 104 -11.79 -9.96 -4.82
CA LYS A 104 -12.54 -11.14 -5.25
C LYS A 104 -13.91 -10.69 -5.74
N HIS A 105 -14.17 -10.77 -7.05
CA HIS A 105 -15.53 -10.53 -7.53
C HIS A 105 -16.44 -11.67 -7.07
N ARG A 106 -17.66 -11.32 -6.61
CA ARG A 106 -18.63 -12.31 -6.13
C ARG A 106 -19.09 -13.15 -7.33
N GLY A 107 -18.71 -14.42 -7.37
CA GLY A 107 -19.07 -15.36 -8.45
C GLY A 107 -17.95 -15.68 -9.45
N SER A 108 -16.75 -15.10 -9.33
CA SER A 108 -15.59 -15.49 -10.15
C SER A 108 -14.64 -16.41 -9.36
N GLU A 109 -14.18 -17.48 -10.00
CA GLU A 109 -13.14 -18.38 -9.44
C GLU A 109 -11.74 -17.73 -9.43
N GLY A 110 -11.58 -16.54 -10.04
CA GLY A 110 -10.37 -15.73 -9.98
C GLY A 110 -10.59 -14.41 -9.25
N GLY A 111 -9.71 -14.07 -8.30
CA GLY A 111 -9.59 -12.71 -7.76
C GLY A 111 -8.65 -11.87 -8.61
N ASN A 112 -8.97 -10.60 -8.81
CA ASN A 112 -8.08 -9.64 -9.46
C ASN A 112 -7.16 -9.01 -8.42
N ILE A 113 -5.85 -9.09 -8.65
CA ILE A 113 -4.85 -8.37 -7.86
C ILE A 113 -4.70 -6.99 -8.48
N GLY A 114 -5.06 -5.96 -7.72
CA GLY A 114 -4.90 -4.57 -8.11
C GLY A 114 -3.77 -3.91 -7.33
N TRP A 115 -3.07 -2.99 -7.99
CA TRP A 115 -2.01 -2.19 -7.38
C TRP A 115 -2.41 -0.74 -7.42
N ILE A 116 -2.23 -0.06 -6.29
CA ILE A 116 -2.22 1.39 -6.29
C ILE A 116 -0.86 1.83 -5.77
N ASP A 117 -0.04 2.33 -6.69
CA ASP A 117 1.32 2.77 -6.40
C ASP A 117 1.33 4.27 -6.10
N TYR A 118 2.11 4.64 -5.08
CA TYR A 118 2.30 6.00 -4.61
C TYR A 118 3.79 6.30 -4.51
N TRP A 119 4.12 7.57 -4.73
CA TRP A 119 5.49 8.06 -4.74
C TRP A 119 5.75 8.90 -3.50
N LEU A 120 6.73 8.46 -2.71
CA LEU A 120 7.29 9.27 -1.63
C LEU A 120 8.46 10.02 -2.25
N SER A 121 8.22 11.24 -2.70
CA SER A 121 9.29 12.09 -3.19
C SER A 121 10.13 12.55 -2.02
N ASN A 122 11.41 12.22 -2.01
CA ASN A 122 12.35 12.87 -1.13
C ASN A 122 12.70 14.21 -1.80
N THR A 123 11.99 15.28 -1.49
CA THR A 123 12.50 16.64 -1.74
C THR A 123 13.45 16.99 -0.59
N ALA A 124 14.56 16.29 -0.53
CA ALA A 124 15.74 16.75 0.18
C ALA A 124 16.77 16.99 -0.92
N GLU A 125 16.78 18.21 -1.45
CA GLU A 125 17.97 18.77 -2.10
C GLU A 125 19.10 18.91 -1.07
#